data_AF-A0AA43ZXA9-F1
#
_entry.id   AF-A0AA43ZXA9-F1
#
_cell.length_a   1.000
_cell.length_b   1.000
_cell.length_c   1.000
_cell.angle_alpha   90.00
_cell.angle_beta   90.00
_cell.angle_gamma   90.00
#
_symmetry.space_group_name_H-M   'P 1'
#
loop_
_entity.id
_entity.type
_entity.pdbx_description
1 polymer ?
#
loop_
_entity_poly.entity_id
_entity_poly.type
_entity_poly.pdbx_seq_one_letter_code
_entity_poly.pdbx_strand_id
1 'polypeptide(L)'
;MESKKIIAIVAVVIVVVAAVAIAVSMSGNNKDSDATSGTSIIGRVNTDGSGIFVKEGVDGSNYATISTTEPSSDEYYLGEDGCYVVFNKEAWGGSVFGVPATSSIQYIQLGEVASCMGLNYQQYVAGQSTNADTLYYIAGVTTYDRFVSTLTSSPAMVGAIVWEPQYSVAILAGCDKVALTNEMFPGHTCCIIGASNSYLANHSDETVRFLAAYVETVTKMNEVITAGSGSDYEYLIQVAMDNVAMTGTDAEKRAAIESAFELVVYTYADGTGSDPLSDLKSDIASLAVSLYDAGAMRYNYSDLGFSSATELANKFVDSSYMVSALAYTKQSSYETANITVAVIGGDIHQLAIHYGIALGIFSDYGINVTLSSQSAGPAVYTVIHNGNADIGFLGAPPMTINAMNDKAISA
;
A
#
# COMPACT_ATOMS: atom_id res chain seq x y z
N MET A 1 -3.60 51.11 -18.18
CA MET A 1 -2.41 50.94 -17.32
C MET A 1 -2.92 50.43 -15.98
N GLU A 2 -2.71 49.13 -15.76
CA GLU A 2 -2.66 48.36 -14.49
C GLU A 2 -3.68 48.66 -13.37
N SER A 3 -4.59 47.72 -13.09
CA SER A 3 -4.43 46.57 -12.16
C SER A 3 -4.60 46.94 -10.68
N LYS A 4 -5.59 46.32 -10.04
CA LYS A 4 -5.40 45.61 -8.76
C LYS A 4 -6.60 44.66 -8.53
N LYS A 5 -6.34 43.37 -8.74
CA LYS A 5 -7.19 42.25 -8.33
C LYS A 5 -7.19 42.17 -6.80
N ILE A 6 -8.38 42.08 -6.20
CA ILE A 6 -8.56 41.66 -4.81
C ILE A 6 -8.77 40.15 -4.85
N ILE A 7 -7.80 39.40 -4.33
CA ILE A 7 -7.90 37.96 -4.07
C ILE A 7 -8.56 37.83 -2.70
N ALA A 8 -9.80 37.34 -2.67
CA ALA A 8 -10.47 36.95 -1.44
C ALA A 8 -9.97 35.56 -1.04
N ILE A 9 -9.24 35.51 0.07
CA ILE A 9 -8.89 34.26 0.76
C ILE A 9 -10.17 33.76 1.43
N VAL A 10 -10.77 32.70 0.89
CA VAL A 10 -11.85 31.97 1.55
C VAL A 10 -11.20 30.99 2.52
N ALA A 11 -11.32 31.27 3.81
CA ALA A 11 -10.92 30.34 4.86
C ALA A 11 -11.88 29.13 4.84
N VAL A 12 -11.38 27.98 4.39
CA VAL A 12 -12.10 26.70 4.44
C VAL A 12 -12.04 26.20 5.88
N VAL A 13 -13.17 26.23 6.57
CA VAL A 13 -13.33 25.59 7.88
C VAL A 13 -13.63 24.11 7.63
N ILE A 14 -12.59 23.29 7.67
CA ILE A 14 -12.73 21.82 7.66
C ILE A 14 -13.17 21.39 9.06
N VAL A 15 -14.45 21.03 9.21
CA VAL A 15 -14.93 20.36 10.43
C VAL A 15 -14.68 18.86 10.25
N VAL A 16 -13.50 18.40 10.69
CA VAL A 16 -13.21 16.96 10.80
C VAL A 16 -13.93 16.44 12.05
N VAL A 17 -14.94 15.60 11.85
CA VAL A 17 -15.45 14.75 12.92
C VAL A 17 -14.50 13.56 13.02
N ALA A 18 -13.46 13.70 13.84
CA ALA A 18 -12.53 12.61 14.12
C ALA A 18 -13.27 11.45 14.78
N ALA A 19 -13.25 10.28 14.16
CA ALA A 19 -13.58 9.03 14.83
C ALA A 19 -12.52 8.82 15.94
N VAL A 20 -12.96 8.92 17.19
CA VAL A 20 -12.12 8.78 18.37
C VAL A 20 -11.67 7.33 18.50
N ALA A 21 -10.44 7.02 18.08
CA ALA A 21 -9.70 5.89 18.60
C ALA A 21 -9.23 6.28 20.02
N ILE A 22 -9.71 5.58 21.03
CA ILE A 22 -9.32 5.78 22.42
C ILE A 22 -7.85 5.35 22.55
N ALA A 23 -6.94 6.31 22.47
CA ALA A 23 -5.56 6.15 22.88
C ALA A 23 -5.52 6.03 24.41
N VAL A 24 -5.27 4.83 24.92
CA VAL A 24 -4.86 4.65 26.32
C VAL A 24 -3.43 5.16 26.44
N SER A 25 -3.31 6.41 26.90
CA SER A 25 -2.04 7.02 27.29
C SER A 25 -1.38 6.20 28.40
N MET A 26 -0.21 5.62 28.11
CA MET A 26 0.78 5.31 29.14
C MET A 26 1.87 6.37 29.09
N SER A 27 1.86 7.24 30.11
CA SER A 27 2.91 8.22 30.37
C SER A 27 4.18 7.53 30.87
N GLY A 28 5.35 7.94 30.37
CA GLY A 28 6.62 7.49 30.93
C GLY A 28 7.86 8.06 30.24
N ASN A 29 8.23 9.29 30.62
CA ASN A 29 9.57 9.89 30.58
C ASN A 29 10.23 10.21 29.22
N ASN A 30 10.46 11.53 29.03
CA ASN A 30 11.59 12.10 28.31
C ASN A 30 12.86 11.28 28.58
N LYS A 31 13.38 10.65 27.54
CA LYS A 31 14.78 10.21 27.45
C LYS A 31 15.31 10.69 26.11
N ASP A 32 16.60 11.04 26.15
CA ASP A 32 17.44 11.37 25.00
C ASP A 32 17.14 10.49 23.78
N SER A 33 17.39 11.02 22.58
CA SER A 33 17.28 10.33 21.30
C SER A 33 18.15 9.07 21.26
N ASP A 34 17.64 8.00 21.85
CA ASP A 34 18.20 6.68 21.78
C ASP A 34 17.93 6.17 20.36
N ALA A 35 18.99 5.85 19.62
CA ALA A 35 18.89 5.33 18.25
C ALA A 35 18.07 4.03 18.16
N THR A 36 17.75 3.42 19.31
CA THR A 36 16.92 2.22 19.46
C THR A 36 15.42 2.50 19.67
N SER A 37 15.02 3.77 19.84
CA SER A 37 13.61 4.17 19.92
C SER A 37 13.02 4.35 18.51
N GLY A 38 11.79 3.86 18.31
CA GLY A 38 11.05 4.03 17.05
C GLY A 38 10.99 2.80 16.15
N THR A 39 10.64 3.05 14.89
CA THR A 39 10.45 2.01 13.86
C THR A 39 11.11 2.43 12.55
N SER A 40 11.59 1.46 11.78
CA SER A 40 12.20 1.68 10.47
C SER A 40 11.58 0.76 9.41
N ILE A 41 11.62 1.23 8.16
CA ILE A 41 11.33 0.45 6.97
C ILE A 41 12.63 -0.14 6.45
N ILE A 42 12.68 -1.44 6.21
CA ILE A 42 13.91 -2.19 5.89
C ILE A 42 13.85 -2.92 4.54
N GLY A 43 12.71 -2.87 3.85
CA GLY A 43 12.54 -3.52 2.55
C GLY A 43 11.18 -3.26 1.91
N ARG A 44 11.05 -3.66 0.66
CA ARG A 44 9.77 -3.70 -0.06
C ARG A 44 9.13 -5.08 0.03
N VAL A 45 7.84 -5.13 -0.28
CA VAL A 45 7.08 -6.37 -0.43
C VAL A 45 6.55 -6.51 -1.85
N ASN A 46 6.00 -5.42 -2.38
CA ASN A 46 5.53 -5.32 -3.75
C ASN A 46 5.42 -3.84 -4.15
N THR A 47 5.43 -3.59 -5.46
CA THR A 47 4.78 -2.43 -6.05
C THR A 47 3.45 -2.87 -6.62
N ASP A 48 2.57 -1.91 -6.92
CA ASP A 48 1.46 -2.18 -7.81
C ASP A 48 0.40 -3.18 -7.28
N GLY A 49 -0.68 -3.43 -8.04
CA GLY A 49 -1.70 -4.43 -7.69
C GLY A 49 -3.00 -3.86 -7.13
N SER A 50 -3.45 -2.72 -7.64
CA SER A 50 -4.81 -2.21 -7.39
C SER A 50 -5.45 -1.74 -8.67
N GLY A 51 -6.78 -1.61 -8.65
CA GLY A 51 -7.51 -1.14 -9.81
C GLY A 51 -8.83 -0.48 -9.45
N ILE A 52 -9.25 0.40 -10.35
CA ILE A 52 -10.54 1.07 -10.34
C ILE A 52 -11.46 0.32 -11.29
N PHE A 53 -12.65 -0.02 -10.79
CA PHE A 53 -13.71 -0.64 -11.57
C PHE A 53 -15.05 0.03 -11.29
N VAL A 54 -15.99 -0.15 -12.19
CA VAL A 54 -17.40 0.26 -12.05
C VAL A 54 -18.32 -0.95 -12.09
N LYS A 55 -19.50 -0.82 -11.47
CA LYS A 55 -20.49 -1.90 -11.41
C LYS A 55 -20.95 -2.35 -12.79
N GLU A 56 -21.41 -3.59 -12.89
CA GLU A 56 -22.02 -4.14 -14.10
C GLU A 56 -23.07 -3.18 -14.70
N GLY A 57 -23.01 -3.00 -16.02
CA GLY A 57 -23.89 -2.12 -16.77
C GLY A 57 -23.48 -0.64 -16.79
N VAL A 58 -22.41 -0.28 -16.08
CA VAL A 58 -21.71 1.01 -16.25
C VAL A 58 -20.47 0.76 -17.09
N ASP A 59 -20.32 1.49 -18.18
CA ASP A 59 -19.17 1.38 -19.08
C ASP A 59 -18.01 2.22 -18.54
N GLY A 60 -16.92 1.55 -18.16
CA GLY A 60 -15.73 2.12 -17.54
C GLY A 60 -14.95 3.04 -18.48
N SER A 61 -15.08 2.86 -19.80
CA SER A 61 -14.46 3.73 -20.80
C SER A 61 -15.02 5.16 -20.80
N ASN A 62 -16.22 5.35 -20.22
CA ASN A 62 -16.76 6.69 -20.00
C ASN A 62 -15.96 7.48 -18.95
N TYR A 63 -15.26 6.80 -18.04
CA TYR A 63 -14.48 7.41 -16.97
C TYR A 63 -13.02 7.63 -17.37
N ALA A 64 -12.41 6.67 -18.05
CA ALA A 64 -11.03 6.77 -18.49
C ALA A 64 -10.76 5.95 -19.76
N THR A 65 -9.79 6.40 -20.55
CA THR A 65 -9.27 5.67 -21.71
C THR A 65 -7.75 5.64 -21.66
N ILE A 66 -7.14 4.62 -22.29
CA ILE A 66 -5.69 4.51 -22.40
C ILE A 66 -5.21 5.14 -23.71
N SER A 67 -4.23 6.02 -23.62
CA SER A 67 -3.48 6.55 -24.76
C SER A 67 -2.04 6.05 -24.74
N THR A 68 -1.50 5.69 -25.91
CA THR A 68 -0.09 5.35 -26.09
C THR A 68 0.77 6.55 -26.53
N THR A 69 0.16 7.73 -26.61
CA THR A 69 0.84 8.98 -26.94
C THR A 69 0.52 9.99 -25.85
N GLU A 70 1.53 10.76 -25.45
CA GLU A 70 1.38 11.78 -24.42
C GLU A 70 0.21 12.72 -24.78
N PRO A 71 -0.85 12.76 -23.95
CA PRO A 71 -1.99 13.63 -24.18
C PRO A 71 -1.61 15.10 -24.11
N SER A 72 -2.45 15.98 -24.67
CA SER A 72 -2.16 17.42 -24.61
C SER A 72 -2.28 17.95 -23.17
N SER A 73 -1.60 19.07 -22.89
CA SER A 73 -1.54 19.63 -21.53
C SER A 73 -2.86 20.19 -20.99
N ASP A 74 -3.89 20.27 -21.83
CA ASP A 74 -5.27 20.61 -21.47
C ASP A 74 -6.16 19.39 -21.17
N GLU A 75 -5.66 18.18 -21.40
CA GLU A 75 -6.31 16.93 -21.00
C GLU A 75 -5.94 16.55 -19.56
N TYR A 76 -6.85 15.85 -18.87
CA TYR A 76 -6.60 15.32 -17.53
C TYR A 76 -6.06 13.91 -17.66
N TYR A 77 -4.79 13.69 -17.36
CA TYR A 77 -4.20 12.35 -17.45
C TYR A 77 -3.19 12.07 -16.34
N LEU A 78 -2.97 10.79 -16.09
CA LEU A 78 -1.90 10.24 -15.26
C LEU A 78 -1.20 9.13 -16.03
N GLY A 79 -0.06 8.65 -15.53
CA GLY A 79 0.78 7.68 -16.20
C GLY A 79 1.92 8.30 -17.02
N GLU A 80 2.81 7.45 -17.49
CA GLU A 80 4.05 7.82 -18.16
C GLU A 80 4.47 6.75 -19.18
N ASP A 81 5.58 6.99 -19.90
CA ASP A 81 6.24 6.01 -20.76
C ASP A 81 5.33 5.28 -21.77
N GLY A 82 4.41 6.02 -22.39
CA GLY A 82 3.52 5.46 -23.41
C GLY A 82 2.32 4.70 -22.85
N CYS A 83 2.04 4.82 -21.55
CA CYS A 83 0.79 4.41 -20.93
C CYS A 83 0.17 5.59 -20.19
N TYR A 84 -0.78 6.28 -20.82
CA TYR A 84 -1.45 7.44 -20.25
C TYR A 84 -2.93 7.14 -20.03
N VAL A 85 -3.38 7.23 -18.78
CA VAL A 85 -4.80 7.12 -18.41
C VAL A 85 -5.42 8.50 -18.53
N VAL A 86 -6.23 8.71 -19.58
CA VAL A 86 -6.92 9.98 -19.86
C VAL A 86 -8.30 9.96 -19.24
N PHE A 87 -8.60 10.89 -18.34
CA PHE A 87 -9.83 10.95 -17.57
C PHE A 87 -10.88 11.87 -18.17
N ASN A 88 -12.14 11.43 -18.14
CA ASN A 88 -13.29 12.26 -18.47
C ASN A 88 -13.89 12.90 -17.22
N LYS A 89 -13.49 14.14 -16.92
CA LYS A 89 -13.95 14.90 -15.76
C LYS A 89 -15.47 14.90 -15.55
N GLU A 90 -16.26 14.95 -16.62
CA GLU A 90 -17.73 15.02 -16.55
C GLU A 90 -18.33 13.71 -16.00
N ALA A 91 -17.71 12.56 -16.27
CA ALA A 91 -18.16 11.27 -15.74
C ALA A 91 -17.81 11.09 -14.25
N TRP A 92 -16.69 11.69 -13.81
CA TRP A 92 -16.23 11.62 -12.43
C TRP A 92 -16.93 12.62 -11.50
N GLY A 93 -17.27 13.81 -12.00
CA GLY A 93 -17.98 14.83 -11.24
C GLY A 93 -19.32 14.36 -10.71
N GLY A 94 -19.49 14.34 -9.39
CA GLY A 94 -20.71 13.90 -8.71
C GLY A 94 -20.82 12.39 -8.54
N SER A 95 -19.83 11.61 -9.00
CA SER A 95 -19.77 10.17 -8.82
C SER A 95 -19.33 9.79 -7.40
N VAL A 96 -19.69 8.58 -6.99
CA VAL A 96 -19.36 8.04 -5.66
C VAL A 96 -18.62 6.72 -5.82
N PHE A 97 -17.41 6.64 -5.28
CA PHE A 97 -16.54 5.46 -5.36
C PHE A 97 -16.24 4.87 -3.98
N GLY A 98 -16.17 3.55 -3.88
CA GLY A 98 -15.71 2.86 -2.69
C GLY A 98 -14.19 2.92 -2.55
N VAL A 99 -13.70 3.08 -1.31
CA VAL A 99 -12.28 2.95 -0.94
C VAL A 99 -12.14 2.04 0.29
N PRO A 100 -10.99 1.37 0.48
CA PRO A 100 -10.74 0.51 1.65
C PRO A 100 -10.88 1.24 2.98
N ALA A 101 -10.12 2.33 3.13
CA ALA A 101 -10.02 3.14 4.34
C ALA A 101 -9.40 4.49 3.97
N THR A 102 -9.63 5.52 4.77
CA THR A 102 -9.00 6.85 4.58
C THR A 102 -7.50 6.86 4.86
N SER A 103 -6.96 5.77 5.39
CA SER A 103 -5.52 5.54 5.61
C SER A 103 -4.89 4.60 4.57
N SER A 104 -5.59 4.28 3.48
CA SER A 104 -5.13 3.35 2.45
C SER A 104 -4.51 4.07 1.25
N ILE A 105 -3.65 3.39 0.50
CA ILE A 105 -3.04 3.98 -0.72
C ILE A 105 -4.12 4.27 -1.77
N GLN A 106 -5.14 3.42 -1.85
CA GLN A 106 -6.26 3.58 -2.78
C GLN A 106 -7.06 4.86 -2.51
N TYR A 107 -7.20 5.27 -1.24
CA TYR A 107 -7.82 6.55 -0.90
C TYR A 107 -6.99 7.74 -1.40
N ILE A 108 -5.66 7.67 -1.26
CA ILE A 108 -4.74 8.72 -1.72
C ILE A 108 -4.73 8.81 -3.24
N GLN A 109 -4.58 7.67 -3.92
CA GLN A 109 -4.57 7.60 -5.39
C GLN A 109 -5.89 8.06 -6.00
N LEU A 110 -7.04 7.72 -5.41
CA LEU A 110 -8.32 8.25 -5.87
C LEU A 110 -8.44 9.77 -5.65
N GLY A 111 -7.83 10.30 -4.59
CA GLY A 111 -7.70 11.73 -4.35
C GLY A 111 -6.79 12.43 -5.38
N GLU A 112 -5.70 11.79 -5.80
CA GLU A 112 -4.82 12.27 -6.87
C GLU A 112 -5.53 12.28 -8.22
N VAL A 113 -6.35 11.26 -8.52
CA VAL A 113 -7.25 11.25 -9.69
C VAL A 113 -8.21 12.44 -9.64
N ALA A 114 -8.86 12.72 -8.50
CA ALA A 114 -9.70 13.91 -8.33
C ALA A 114 -8.92 15.22 -8.54
N SER A 115 -7.73 15.31 -7.95
CA SER A 115 -6.86 16.49 -8.04
C SER A 115 -6.41 16.76 -9.47
N CYS A 116 -6.03 15.73 -10.23
CA CYS A 116 -5.68 15.80 -11.64
C CYS A 116 -6.81 16.45 -12.46
N MET A 117 -8.06 16.07 -12.21
CA MET A 117 -9.23 16.66 -12.86
C MET A 117 -9.67 18.02 -12.29
N GLY A 118 -9.03 18.51 -11.22
CA GLY A 118 -9.45 19.70 -10.49
C GLY A 118 -10.84 19.55 -9.87
N LEU A 119 -11.16 18.37 -9.35
CA LEU A 119 -12.37 18.08 -8.58
C LEU A 119 -12.08 18.18 -7.08
N ASN A 120 -13.09 18.56 -6.30
CA ASN A 120 -13.06 18.36 -4.85
C ASN A 120 -13.08 16.86 -4.54
N TYR A 121 -12.50 16.45 -3.42
CA TYR A 121 -12.53 15.06 -2.95
C TYR A 121 -13.13 14.98 -1.54
N GLN A 122 -14.30 14.34 -1.40
CA GLN A 122 -15.09 14.42 -0.17
C GLN A 122 -15.77 13.10 0.20
N GLN A 123 -15.99 12.88 1.49
CA GLN A 123 -16.74 11.71 1.94
C GLN A 123 -18.21 11.83 1.53
N TYR A 124 -18.76 10.74 0.99
CA TYR A 124 -20.19 10.64 0.72
C TYR A 124 -20.97 10.31 2.00
N VAL A 125 -22.01 11.09 2.28
CA VAL A 125 -23.02 10.76 3.30
C VAL A 125 -24.26 10.22 2.59
N ALA A 126 -24.72 9.04 2.99
CA ALA A 126 -25.86 8.38 2.37
C ALA A 126 -27.10 9.29 2.30
N GLY A 127 -27.64 9.46 1.09
CA GLY A 127 -28.81 10.31 0.83
C GLY A 127 -28.49 11.78 0.57
N GLN A 128 -27.22 12.21 0.64
CA GLN A 128 -26.84 13.56 0.23
C GLN A 128 -26.90 13.70 -1.30
N SER A 129 -27.21 14.91 -1.76
CA SER A 129 -27.05 15.31 -3.16
C SER A 129 -25.57 15.40 -3.52
N THR A 130 -25.22 15.02 -4.74
CA THR A 130 -23.87 15.15 -5.28
C THR A 130 -23.74 16.39 -6.17
N ASN A 131 -22.53 16.92 -6.28
CA ASN A 131 -22.20 18.07 -7.12
C ASN A 131 -21.20 17.68 -8.21
N ALA A 132 -21.34 18.26 -9.40
CA ALA A 132 -20.49 17.98 -10.56
C ALA A 132 -19.02 18.40 -10.40
N ASP A 133 -18.69 19.23 -9.41
CA ASP A 133 -17.32 19.66 -9.10
C ASP A 133 -16.62 18.78 -8.06
N THR A 134 -17.25 17.68 -7.64
CA THR A 134 -16.78 16.86 -6.51
C THR A 134 -16.80 15.37 -6.84
N LEU A 135 -15.67 14.68 -6.67
CA LEU A 135 -15.59 13.23 -6.57
C LEU A 135 -15.85 12.83 -5.12
N TYR A 136 -16.79 11.91 -4.90
CA TYR A 136 -17.10 11.43 -3.57
C TYR A 136 -16.54 10.03 -3.30
N TYR A 137 -16.18 9.77 -2.04
CA TYR A 137 -15.75 8.44 -1.59
C TYR A 137 -16.62 7.85 -0.46
N ILE A 138 -16.71 6.51 -0.41
CA ILE A 138 -17.22 5.75 0.74
C ILE A 138 -16.09 4.85 1.25
N ALA A 139 -15.67 5.05 2.51
CA ALA A 139 -14.68 4.18 3.15
C ALA A 139 -15.29 2.85 3.61
N GLY A 140 -14.46 1.83 3.79
CA GLY A 140 -14.86 0.49 4.26
C GLY A 140 -15.19 -0.51 3.15
N VAL A 141 -14.96 -0.15 1.89
CA VAL A 141 -15.14 -1.02 0.73
C VAL A 141 -13.83 -1.77 0.47
N THR A 142 -13.61 -2.84 1.23
CA THR A 142 -12.34 -3.58 1.26
C THR A 142 -12.31 -4.83 0.40
N THR A 143 -13.46 -5.33 -0.01
CA THR A 143 -13.62 -6.59 -0.77
C THR A 143 -14.75 -6.45 -1.78
N TYR A 144 -14.81 -7.33 -2.77
CA TYR A 144 -15.92 -7.35 -3.72
C TYR A 144 -17.27 -7.58 -3.03
N ASP A 145 -17.35 -8.48 -2.05
CA ASP A 145 -18.56 -8.67 -1.23
C ASP A 145 -18.98 -7.38 -0.51
N ARG A 146 -18.01 -6.63 0.03
CA ARG A 146 -18.28 -5.34 0.67
C ARG A 146 -18.77 -4.32 -0.34
N PHE A 147 -18.22 -4.29 -1.55
CA PHE A 147 -18.71 -3.47 -2.65
C PHE A 147 -20.18 -3.78 -2.97
N VAL A 148 -20.53 -5.05 -3.19
CA VAL A 148 -21.91 -5.49 -3.48
C VAL A 148 -22.87 -5.12 -2.33
N SER A 149 -22.46 -5.37 -1.08
CA SER A 149 -23.28 -5.01 0.09
C SER A 149 -23.48 -3.49 0.20
N THR A 150 -22.47 -2.70 -0.13
CA THR A 150 -22.51 -1.23 -0.05
C THR A 150 -23.37 -0.64 -1.16
N LEU A 151 -23.38 -1.23 -2.35
CA LEU A 151 -24.31 -0.84 -3.43
C LEU A 151 -25.78 -0.91 -2.99
N THR A 152 -26.12 -1.87 -2.13
CA THR A 152 -27.48 -2.02 -1.60
C THR A 152 -27.87 -0.88 -0.67
N SER A 153 -26.96 -0.46 0.23
CA SER A 153 -27.21 0.63 1.18
C SER A 153 -26.97 2.03 0.60
N SER A 154 -26.13 2.14 -0.42
CA SER A 154 -25.71 3.39 -1.06
C SER A 154 -25.76 3.26 -2.59
N PRO A 155 -26.95 3.28 -3.22
CA PRO A 155 -27.11 3.09 -4.66
C PRO A 155 -26.41 4.14 -5.54
N ALA A 156 -26.05 5.28 -4.95
CA ALA A 156 -25.26 6.33 -5.58
C ALA A 156 -23.81 5.88 -5.90
N MET A 157 -23.31 4.84 -5.22
CA MET A 157 -22.00 4.26 -5.54
C MET A 157 -22.03 3.62 -6.94
N VAL A 158 -21.02 3.94 -7.74
CA VAL A 158 -20.88 3.49 -9.13
C VAL A 158 -19.69 2.57 -9.34
N GLY A 159 -18.68 2.66 -8.48
CA GLY A 159 -17.47 1.86 -8.59
C GLY A 159 -16.67 1.83 -7.29
N ALA A 160 -15.50 1.23 -7.34
CA ALA A 160 -14.55 1.25 -6.23
C ALA A 160 -13.12 1.14 -6.75
N ILE A 161 -12.18 1.54 -5.91
CA ILE A 161 -10.76 1.23 -6.05
C ILE A 161 -10.37 0.24 -4.95
N VAL A 162 -9.85 -0.92 -5.33
CA VAL A 162 -9.47 -1.99 -4.38
C VAL A 162 -8.18 -2.67 -4.82
N TRP A 163 -7.56 -3.39 -3.88
CA TRP A 163 -6.35 -4.14 -4.10
C TRP A 163 -6.64 -5.55 -4.64
N GLU A 164 -5.63 -6.21 -5.22
CA GLU A 164 -5.73 -7.61 -5.62
C GLU A 164 -5.91 -8.55 -4.42
N PRO A 165 -6.62 -9.68 -4.55
CA PRO A 165 -7.30 -10.17 -5.75
C PRO A 165 -8.72 -9.58 -5.92
N GLN A 166 -9.14 -8.64 -5.05
CA GLN A 166 -10.53 -8.17 -5.01
C GLN A 166 -10.92 -7.42 -6.29
N TYR A 167 -9.95 -6.77 -6.94
CA TYR A 167 -10.14 -6.19 -8.26
C TYR A 167 -10.38 -7.29 -9.30
N SER A 168 -9.52 -8.29 -9.38
CA SER A 168 -9.69 -9.43 -10.29
C SER A 168 -11.03 -10.16 -10.08
N VAL A 169 -11.44 -10.36 -8.81
CA VAL A 169 -12.77 -10.91 -8.48
C VAL A 169 -13.89 -10.03 -9.05
N ALA A 170 -13.79 -8.70 -8.92
CA ALA A 170 -14.81 -7.79 -9.44
C ALA A 170 -14.95 -7.89 -10.97
N ILE A 171 -13.83 -7.91 -11.70
CA ILE A 171 -13.81 -8.03 -13.16
C ILE A 171 -14.41 -9.38 -13.60
N LEU A 172 -14.03 -10.48 -12.96
CA LEU A 172 -14.57 -11.82 -13.24
C LEU A 172 -16.08 -11.91 -12.94
N ALA A 173 -16.57 -11.11 -11.98
CA ALA A 173 -17.98 -11.03 -11.63
C ALA A 173 -18.80 -10.07 -12.54
N GLY A 174 -18.20 -9.51 -13.60
CA GLY A 174 -18.90 -8.69 -14.60
C GLY A 174 -18.86 -7.18 -14.36
N CYS A 175 -18.08 -6.71 -13.38
CA CYS A 175 -17.74 -5.28 -13.31
C CYS A 175 -16.84 -4.88 -14.49
N ASP A 176 -16.87 -3.60 -14.84
CA ASP A 176 -16.06 -3.08 -15.94
C ASP A 176 -14.83 -2.32 -15.44
N LYS A 177 -13.71 -2.46 -16.17
CA LYS A 177 -12.43 -1.83 -15.81
C LYS A 177 -12.50 -0.33 -16.12
N VAL A 178 -11.99 0.49 -15.20
CA VAL A 178 -11.71 1.91 -15.46
C VAL A 178 -10.21 2.12 -15.70
N ALA A 179 -9.37 1.78 -14.72
CA ALA A 179 -7.92 1.94 -14.80
C ALA A 179 -7.23 1.07 -13.74
N LEU A 180 -5.99 0.67 -13.98
CA LEU A 180 -5.12 0.05 -13.00
C LEU A 180 -4.24 1.10 -12.33
N THR A 181 -3.87 0.89 -11.08
CA THR A 181 -2.94 1.81 -10.40
C THR A 181 -1.55 1.77 -11.02
N ASN A 182 -1.14 0.65 -11.59
CA ASN A 182 0.13 0.52 -12.33
C ASN A 182 0.15 1.37 -13.61
N GLU A 183 -1.02 1.62 -14.21
CA GLU A 183 -1.14 2.47 -15.41
C GLU A 183 -1.07 3.95 -15.03
N MET A 184 -1.61 4.32 -13.86
CA MET A 184 -1.64 5.71 -13.38
C MET A 184 -0.36 6.12 -12.62
N PHE A 185 0.23 5.17 -11.89
CA PHE A 185 1.32 5.36 -10.93
C PHE A 185 2.31 4.19 -11.03
N PRO A 186 3.00 4.01 -12.17
CA PRO A 186 3.85 2.84 -12.38
C PRO A 186 4.94 2.74 -11.30
N GLY A 187 5.10 1.55 -10.72
CA GLY A 187 6.14 1.28 -9.73
C GLY A 187 5.90 1.89 -8.34
N HIS A 188 4.72 2.45 -8.06
CA HIS A 188 4.44 3.05 -6.75
C HIS A 188 4.58 2.02 -5.61
N THR A 189 5.13 2.48 -4.48
CA THR A 189 5.20 1.68 -3.27
C THR A 189 3.80 1.29 -2.76
N CYS A 190 3.54 -0.01 -2.61
CA CYS A 190 2.34 -0.55 -1.98
C CYS A 190 2.63 -1.09 -0.57
N CYS A 191 3.18 -2.30 -0.44
CA CYS A 191 3.57 -2.88 0.86
C CYS A 191 5.09 -2.83 1.09
N ILE A 192 5.45 -2.71 2.37
CA ILE A 192 6.81 -2.62 2.87
C ILE A 192 7.04 -3.61 4.02
N ILE A 193 8.31 -3.80 4.38
CA ILE A 193 8.73 -4.52 5.57
C ILE A 193 9.18 -3.50 6.63
N GLY A 194 8.50 -3.47 7.77
CA GLY A 194 8.81 -2.62 8.91
C GLY A 194 9.30 -3.43 10.12
N ALA A 195 10.10 -2.81 10.98
CA ALA A 195 10.56 -3.39 12.24
C ALA A 195 10.81 -2.29 13.30
N SER A 196 10.89 -2.67 14.57
CA SER A 196 11.27 -1.74 15.63
C SER A 196 12.79 -1.55 15.66
N ASN A 197 13.25 -0.33 15.94
CA ASN A 197 14.69 -0.01 15.97
C ASN A 197 15.42 -0.78 17.07
N SER A 198 14.73 -1.06 18.18
CA SER A 198 15.27 -1.87 19.27
C SER A 198 15.48 -3.33 18.87
N TYR A 199 14.58 -3.93 18.10
CA TYR A 199 14.78 -5.28 17.56
C TYR A 199 15.95 -5.29 16.57
N LEU A 200 15.95 -4.37 15.60
CA LEU A 200 16.99 -4.25 14.57
C LEU A 200 18.40 -4.14 15.17
N ALA A 201 18.56 -3.30 16.19
CA ALA A 201 19.85 -3.10 16.86
C ALA A 201 20.37 -4.35 17.60
N ASN A 202 19.48 -5.21 18.10
CA ASN A 202 19.84 -6.39 18.89
C ASN A 202 19.85 -7.69 18.09
N HIS A 203 19.24 -7.70 16.89
CA HIS A 203 19.03 -8.89 16.05
C HIS A 203 19.43 -8.64 14.60
N SER A 204 20.58 -7.99 14.40
CA SER A 204 21.03 -7.55 13.08
C SER A 204 21.32 -8.73 12.14
N ASP A 205 22.01 -9.77 12.63
CA ASP A 205 22.30 -10.97 11.81
C ASP A 205 21.01 -11.71 11.43
N GLU A 206 20.09 -11.91 12.38
CA GLU A 206 18.80 -12.54 12.15
C GLU A 206 17.96 -11.76 11.14
N THR A 207 17.97 -10.43 11.23
CA THR A 207 17.27 -9.54 10.28
C THR A 207 17.86 -9.67 8.88
N VAL A 208 19.18 -9.64 8.73
CA VAL A 208 19.84 -9.79 7.43
C VAL A 208 19.56 -11.17 6.83
N ARG A 209 19.60 -12.24 7.62
CA ARG A 209 19.24 -13.60 7.18
C ARG A 209 17.78 -13.70 6.77
N PHE A 210 16.87 -13.10 7.52
CA PHE A 210 15.45 -13.04 7.17
C PHE A 210 15.24 -12.35 5.82
N LEU A 211 15.83 -11.16 5.62
CA LEU A 211 15.71 -10.44 4.36
C LEU A 211 16.38 -11.20 3.20
N ALA A 212 17.52 -11.86 3.41
CA ALA A 212 18.17 -12.67 2.38
C ALA A 212 17.30 -13.86 1.96
N ALA A 213 16.64 -14.53 2.91
CA ALA A 213 15.65 -15.57 2.64
C ALA A 213 14.44 -15.02 1.87
N TYR A 214 13.98 -13.82 2.23
CA TYR A 214 12.89 -13.14 1.54
C TYR A 214 13.26 -12.77 0.09
N VAL A 215 14.48 -12.28 -0.15
CA VAL A 215 15.02 -12.02 -1.50
C VAL A 215 15.02 -13.29 -2.35
N GLU A 216 15.54 -14.41 -1.83
CA GLU A 216 15.52 -15.71 -2.53
C GLU A 216 14.09 -16.13 -2.85
N THR A 217 13.18 -15.96 -1.89
CA THR A 217 11.77 -16.32 -2.03
C THR A 217 11.07 -15.51 -3.13
N VAL A 218 11.21 -14.18 -3.11
CA VAL A 218 10.59 -13.30 -4.12
C VAL A 218 11.18 -13.60 -5.50
N THR A 219 12.49 -13.80 -5.60
CA THR A 219 13.14 -14.18 -6.87
C THR A 219 12.55 -15.48 -7.43
N LYS A 220 12.50 -16.53 -6.60
CA LYS A 220 11.93 -17.84 -6.96
C LYS A 220 10.45 -17.73 -7.33
N MET A 221 9.68 -16.95 -6.59
CA MET A 221 8.25 -16.76 -6.86
C MET A 221 8.02 -16.06 -8.20
N ASN A 222 8.78 -15.01 -8.49
CA ASN A 222 8.69 -14.30 -9.76
C ASN A 222 9.08 -15.19 -10.96
N GLU A 223 10.10 -16.04 -10.82
CA GLU A 223 10.46 -17.04 -11.83
C GLU A 223 9.31 -18.02 -12.09
N VAL A 224 8.65 -18.48 -11.03
CA VAL A 224 7.52 -19.41 -11.11
C VAL A 224 6.29 -18.74 -11.74
N ILE A 225 5.96 -17.50 -11.34
CA ILE A 225 4.88 -16.71 -11.95
C ILE A 225 5.15 -16.53 -13.44
N THR A 226 6.38 -16.15 -13.81
CA THR A 226 6.79 -15.95 -15.21
C THR A 226 6.68 -17.24 -16.04
N ALA A 227 6.97 -18.40 -15.44
CA ALA A 227 6.80 -19.69 -16.11
C ALA A 227 5.32 -20.03 -16.37
N GLY A 228 4.41 -19.53 -15.54
CA GLY A 228 2.95 -19.62 -15.71
C GLY A 228 2.37 -21.04 -15.75
N SER A 229 3.17 -22.06 -15.45
CA SER A 229 2.79 -23.48 -15.57
C SER A 229 3.81 -24.40 -14.89
N GLY A 230 3.43 -25.68 -14.72
CA GLY A 230 4.30 -26.72 -14.15
C GLY A 230 4.05 -26.96 -12.65
N SER A 231 4.77 -27.92 -12.06
CA SER A 231 4.54 -28.34 -10.67
C SER A 231 4.77 -27.22 -9.66
N ASP A 232 5.79 -26.39 -9.88
CA ASP A 232 6.12 -25.27 -8.99
C ASP A 232 5.04 -24.19 -9.05
N TYR A 233 4.47 -23.94 -10.24
CA TYR A 233 3.37 -23.00 -10.43
C TYR A 233 2.09 -23.50 -9.75
N GLU A 234 1.72 -24.78 -9.95
CA GLU A 234 0.56 -25.37 -9.27
C GLU A 234 0.74 -25.36 -7.74
N TYR A 235 1.97 -25.54 -7.24
CA TYR A 235 2.26 -25.42 -5.83
C TYR A 235 2.11 -23.97 -5.32
N LEU A 236 2.61 -22.98 -6.06
CA LEU A 236 2.39 -21.56 -5.74
C LEU A 236 0.90 -21.20 -5.73
N ILE A 237 0.13 -21.66 -6.72
CA ILE A 237 -1.33 -21.48 -6.77
C ILE A 237 -1.98 -22.10 -5.53
N GLN A 238 -1.57 -23.30 -5.12
CA GLN A 238 -2.11 -23.93 -3.91
C GLN A 238 -1.79 -23.10 -2.65
N VAL A 239 -0.56 -22.61 -2.52
CA VAL A 239 -0.18 -21.73 -1.40
C VAL A 239 -1.03 -20.46 -1.40
N ALA A 240 -1.30 -19.87 -2.56
CA ALA A 240 -2.19 -18.71 -2.67
C ALA A 240 -3.64 -19.05 -2.28
N MET A 241 -4.18 -20.17 -2.77
CA MET A 241 -5.52 -20.67 -2.43
C MET A 241 -5.70 -20.88 -0.93
N ASP A 242 -4.65 -21.33 -0.23
CA ASP A 242 -4.69 -21.61 1.21
C ASP A 242 -4.58 -20.35 2.08
N ASN A 243 -3.95 -19.28 1.57
CA ASN A 243 -3.56 -18.12 2.38
C ASN A 243 -4.24 -16.81 2.00
N VAL A 244 -4.81 -16.69 0.79
CA VAL A 244 -5.44 -15.46 0.30
C VAL A 244 -6.93 -15.47 0.58
N ALA A 245 -7.45 -14.38 1.16
CA ALA A 245 -8.86 -14.27 1.54
C ALA A 245 -9.70 -13.78 0.37
N MET A 246 -10.58 -14.65 -0.14
CA MET A 246 -11.57 -14.31 -1.15
C MET A 246 -12.76 -15.27 -1.11
N THR A 247 -13.89 -14.83 -1.64
CA THR A 247 -15.09 -15.64 -1.84
C THR A 247 -15.11 -16.26 -3.24
N GLY A 248 -16.02 -17.22 -3.47
CA GLY A 248 -16.12 -17.96 -4.73
C GLY A 248 -15.76 -19.44 -4.62
N THR A 249 -16.01 -20.16 -5.70
CA THR A 249 -15.59 -21.55 -5.93
C THR A 249 -14.08 -21.63 -6.18
N ASP A 250 -13.48 -22.81 -6.02
CA ASP A 250 -12.03 -22.98 -6.23
C ASP A 250 -11.58 -22.55 -7.64
N ALA A 251 -12.42 -22.76 -8.65
CA ALA A 251 -12.15 -22.32 -10.02
C ALA A 251 -12.14 -20.78 -10.15
N GLU A 252 -13.10 -20.09 -9.53
CA GLU A 252 -13.16 -18.62 -9.52
C GLU A 252 -12.00 -18.02 -8.74
N LYS A 253 -11.65 -18.61 -7.59
CA LYS A 253 -10.51 -18.18 -6.78
C LYS A 253 -9.20 -18.33 -7.54
N ARG A 254 -9.00 -19.48 -8.18
CA ARG A 254 -7.82 -19.72 -9.03
C ARG A 254 -7.72 -18.67 -10.13
N ALA A 255 -8.81 -18.42 -10.88
CA ALA A 255 -8.82 -17.41 -11.93
C ALA A 255 -8.48 -16.00 -11.40
N ALA A 256 -8.98 -15.64 -10.21
CA ALA A 256 -8.65 -14.36 -9.59
C ALA A 256 -7.18 -14.27 -9.15
N ILE A 257 -6.59 -15.36 -8.65
CA ILE A 257 -5.16 -15.43 -8.31
C ILE A 257 -4.29 -15.31 -9.56
N GLU A 258 -4.63 -16.03 -10.63
CA GLU A 258 -3.93 -15.99 -11.90
C GLU A 258 -3.94 -14.57 -12.48
N SER A 259 -5.12 -13.91 -12.49
CA SER A 259 -5.26 -12.50 -12.87
C SER A 259 -4.45 -11.56 -11.97
N ALA A 260 -4.47 -11.78 -10.65
CA ALA A 260 -3.70 -10.96 -9.72
C ALA A 260 -2.18 -11.09 -9.94
N PHE A 261 -1.66 -12.25 -10.35
CA PHE A 261 -0.24 -12.42 -10.68
C PHE A 261 0.21 -11.64 -11.92
N GLU A 262 -0.72 -11.24 -12.79
CA GLU A 262 -0.42 -10.35 -13.92
C GLU A 262 -0.29 -8.88 -13.48
N LEU A 263 -0.85 -8.53 -12.32
CA LEU A 263 -1.03 -7.15 -11.86
C LEU A 263 -0.13 -6.78 -10.67
N VAL A 264 0.15 -7.72 -9.78
CA VAL A 264 1.01 -7.52 -8.61
C VAL A 264 2.47 -7.71 -9.00
N VAL A 265 3.31 -6.69 -8.73
CA VAL A 265 4.75 -6.77 -8.94
C VAL A 265 5.43 -7.03 -7.61
N TYR A 266 5.75 -8.30 -7.33
CA TYR A 266 6.46 -8.67 -6.10
C TYR A 266 7.92 -8.24 -6.17
N THR A 267 8.38 -7.54 -5.12
CA THR A 267 9.75 -7.04 -5.03
C THR A 267 10.24 -7.01 -3.60
N TYR A 268 11.54 -6.86 -3.42
CA TYR A 268 12.20 -6.69 -2.13
C TYR A 268 13.01 -5.38 -2.05
N ALA A 269 13.37 -4.79 -3.19
CA ALA A 269 14.23 -3.62 -3.33
C ALA A 269 14.00 -2.89 -4.67
N ASP A 270 14.52 -1.67 -4.80
CA ASP A 270 14.56 -0.89 -6.04
C ASP A 270 15.66 -1.38 -7.01
N GLY A 271 16.70 -1.99 -6.46
CA GLY A 271 17.83 -2.49 -7.23
C GLY A 271 18.93 -3.09 -6.37
N THR A 272 20.14 -3.22 -6.92
CA THR A 272 21.30 -3.86 -6.27
C THR A 272 22.47 -2.89 -6.00
N GLY A 273 22.19 -1.59 -5.99
CA GLY A 273 23.20 -0.53 -5.81
C GLY A 273 23.61 -0.29 -4.35
N SER A 274 24.33 0.82 -4.12
CA SER A 274 24.73 1.24 -2.76
C SER A 274 23.55 1.68 -1.88
N ASP A 275 22.42 2.02 -2.50
CA ASP A 275 21.16 2.29 -1.83
C ASP A 275 20.03 1.54 -2.55
N PRO A 276 19.75 0.28 -2.18
CA PRO A 276 18.75 -0.56 -2.84
C PRO A 276 17.30 -0.14 -2.50
N LEU A 277 17.09 0.93 -1.72
CA LEU A 277 15.76 1.44 -1.35
C LEU A 277 15.63 2.95 -1.67
N SER A 278 16.34 3.46 -2.69
CA SER A 278 16.36 4.88 -3.05
C SER A 278 15.01 5.42 -3.53
N ASP A 279 14.28 4.63 -4.32
CA ASP A 279 12.99 5.05 -4.85
C ASP A 279 11.94 4.91 -3.73
N LEU A 280 12.10 3.92 -2.84
CA LEU A 280 11.26 3.80 -1.65
C LEU A 280 11.39 5.02 -0.75
N LYS A 281 12.60 5.58 -0.58
CA LYS A 281 12.80 6.84 0.16
C LYS A 281 12.07 8.01 -0.50
N SER A 282 12.12 8.07 -1.83
CA SER A 282 11.44 9.12 -2.60
C SER A 282 9.91 9.00 -2.47
N ASP A 283 9.39 7.78 -2.55
CA ASP A 283 7.98 7.47 -2.35
C ASP A 283 7.51 7.82 -0.94
N ILE A 284 8.27 7.44 0.09
CA ILE A 284 7.93 7.74 1.49
C ILE A 284 7.96 9.25 1.77
N ALA A 285 8.90 9.99 1.18
CA ALA A 285 8.95 11.44 1.29
C ALA A 285 7.70 12.10 0.67
N SER A 286 7.33 11.70 -0.55
CA SER A 286 6.14 12.19 -1.24
C SER A 286 4.87 11.81 -0.48
N LEU A 287 4.77 10.56 -0.04
CA LEU A 287 3.63 10.04 0.70
C LEU A 287 3.43 10.77 2.03
N ALA A 288 4.50 11.09 2.76
CA ALA A 288 4.42 11.86 3.99
C ALA A 288 3.84 13.28 3.76
N VAL A 289 4.13 13.91 2.62
CA VAL A 289 3.51 15.19 2.26
C VAL A 289 2.03 14.99 1.90
N SER A 290 1.74 14.08 0.97
CA SER A 290 0.37 13.82 0.50
C SER A 290 -0.59 13.42 1.63
N LEU A 291 -0.14 12.59 2.57
CA LEU A 291 -0.93 12.16 3.72
C LEU A 291 -1.22 13.31 4.70
N TYR A 292 -0.28 14.23 4.88
CA TYR A 292 -0.47 15.38 5.75
C TYR A 292 -1.46 16.37 5.12
N ASP A 293 -1.27 16.67 3.83
CA ASP A 293 -2.15 17.57 3.07
C ASP A 293 -3.58 17.02 2.96
N ALA A 294 -3.73 15.70 2.88
CA ALA A 294 -5.01 15.01 2.94
C ALA A 294 -5.66 14.97 4.34
N GLY A 295 -4.99 15.49 5.38
CA GLY A 295 -5.48 15.51 6.76
C GLY A 295 -5.44 14.16 7.47
N ALA A 296 -4.72 13.17 6.94
CA ALA A 296 -4.59 11.84 7.52
C ALA A 296 -3.56 11.78 8.67
N MET A 297 -2.72 12.81 8.81
CA MET A 297 -1.66 12.88 9.82
C MET A 297 -1.78 14.12 10.70
N ARG A 298 -1.35 13.99 11.96
CA ARG A 298 -1.32 15.06 12.95
C ARG A 298 -0.06 15.92 12.87
N TYR A 299 1.06 15.30 12.47
CA TYR A 299 2.37 15.92 12.42
C TYR A 299 2.92 15.81 11.00
N ASN A 300 3.55 16.87 10.50
CA ASN A 300 4.38 16.83 9.29
C ASN A 300 5.85 16.62 9.65
N TYR A 301 6.72 16.51 8.64
CA TYR A 301 8.17 16.32 8.85
C TYR A 301 8.82 17.42 9.70
N SER A 302 8.36 18.67 9.60
CA SER A 302 8.91 19.80 10.35
C SER A 302 8.49 19.77 11.82
N ASP A 303 7.28 19.30 12.13
CA ASP A 303 6.82 19.08 13.51
C ASP A 303 7.64 17.99 14.24
N LEU A 304 8.23 17.07 13.46
CA LEU A 304 9.10 15.99 13.94
C LEU A 304 10.58 16.38 13.97
N GLY A 305 10.91 17.62 13.61
CA GLY A 305 12.26 18.18 13.70
C GLY A 305 13.10 18.06 12.43
N PHE A 306 12.57 17.51 11.33
CA PHE A 306 13.30 17.38 10.07
C PHE A 306 13.24 18.65 9.23
N SER A 307 14.30 18.93 8.47
CA SER A 307 14.35 20.08 7.55
C SER A 307 13.55 19.86 6.26
N SER A 308 13.32 18.60 5.89
CA SER A 308 12.58 18.21 4.68
C SER A 308 11.95 16.82 4.81
N ALA A 309 10.95 16.52 3.98
CA ALA A 309 10.38 15.18 3.87
C ALA A 309 11.43 14.14 3.42
N THR A 310 12.40 14.54 2.59
CA THR A 310 13.53 13.69 2.18
C THR A 310 14.42 13.30 3.36
N GLU A 311 14.70 14.23 4.28
CA GLU A 311 15.49 13.91 5.48
C GLU A 311 14.74 12.95 6.41
N LEU A 312 13.44 13.15 6.59
CA LEU A 312 12.58 12.21 7.31
C LEU A 312 12.63 10.83 6.66
N ALA A 313 12.46 10.74 5.34
CA ALA A 313 12.46 9.46 4.63
C ALA A 313 13.82 8.75 4.69
N ASN A 314 14.92 9.50 4.59
CA ASN A 314 16.27 8.95 4.76
C ASN A 314 16.52 8.39 6.17
N LYS A 315 15.88 8.97 7.19
CA LYS A 315 15.92 8.43 8.56
C LYS A 315 15.01 7.23 8.73
N PHE A 316 13.85 7.23 8.06
CA PHE A 316 12.81 6.23 8.25
C PHE A 316 13.09 4.92 7.49
N VAL A 317 13.66 5.02 6.28
CA VAL A 317 14.01 3.88 5.43
C VAL A 317 15.49 3.54 5.61
N ASP A 318 15.77 2.42 6.28
CA ASP A 318 17.11 1.92 6.53
C ASP A 318 17.51 0.85 5.50
N SER A 319 18.20 1.29 4.45
CA SER A 319 18.67 0.41 3.37
C SER A 319 19.83 -0.51 3.78
N SER A 320 20.47 -0.29 4.94
CA SER A 320 21.70 -1.02 5.29
C SER A 320 21.49 -2.52 5.48
N TYR A 321 20.32 -2.90 6.00
CA TYR A 321 19.92 -4.31 6.14
C TYR A 321 19.72 -4.97 4.78
N MET A 322 19.06 -4.29 3.84
CA MET A 322 18.85 -4.82 2.49
C MET A 322 20.17 -4.91 1.70
N VAL A 323 21.07 -3.93 1.84
CA VAL A 323 22.44 -4.01 1.26
C VAL A 323 23.15 -5.27 1.75
N SER A 324 23.09 -5.52 3.06
CA SER A 324 23.72 -6.70 3.67
C SER A 324 23.05 -8.01 3.22
N ALA A 325 21.73 -8.01 3.06
CA ALA A 325 20.96 -9.16 2.61
C ALA A 325 21.28 -9.53 1.15
N LEU A 326 21.41 -8.54 0.26
CA LEU A 326 21.77 -8.76 -1.15
C LEU A 326 23.20 -9.27 -1.33
N ALA A 327 24.11 -8.92 -0.40
CA ALA A 327 25.47 -9.44 -0.37
C ALA A 327 25.60 -10.76 0.42
N TYR A 328 24.50 -11.26 1.01
CA TYR A 328 24.56 -12.38 1.93
C TYR A 328 24.89 -13.68 1.21
N THR A 329 25.86 -14.42 1.76
CA THR A 329 26.19 -15.78 1.28
C THR A 329 25.67 -16.80 2.27
N LYS A 330 24.79 -17.70 1.78
CA LYS A 330 24.21 -18.77 2.60
C LYS A 330 25.32 -19.64 3.21
N GLN A 331 25.28 -19.79 4.53
CA GLN A 331 26.21 -20.62 5.29
C GLN A 331 25.77 -22.08 5.30
N SER A 332 26.70 -22.99 5.60
CA SER A 332 26.43 -24.43 5.73
C SER A 332 25.61 -24.80 6.95
N SER A 333 25.56 -23.94 7.97
CA SER A 333 24.82 -24.17 9.22
C SER A 333 24.56 -22.85 9.93
N TYR A 334 23.47 -22.79 10.68
CA TYR A 334 23.08 -21.63 11.49
C TYR A 334 22.69 -22.04 12.89
N GLU A 335 22.81 -21.10 13.84
CA GLU A 335 21.97 -21.13 15.02
C GLU A 335 20.55 -20.69 14.63
N THR A 336 19.55 -21.49 15.02
CA THR A 336 18.15 -21.21 14.71
C THR A 336 17.67 -19.98 15.48
N ALA A 337 17.24 -18.96 14.75
CA ALA A 337 16.55 -17.80 15.31
C ALA A 337 15.04 -17.95 15.11
N ASN A 338 14.26 -17.49 16.08
CA ASN A 338 12.80 -17.42 15.97
C ASN A 338 12.41 -15.98 15.69
N ILE A 339 11.62 -15.75 14.64
CA ILE A 339 11.13 -14.42 14.28
C ILE A 339 9.61 -14.48 14.18
N THR A 340 8.94 -13.62 14.94
CA THR A 340 7.49 -13.38 14.83
C THR A 340 7.25 -12.30 13.79
N VAL A 341 6.59 -12.66 12.68
CA VAL A 341 6.32 -11.77 11.57
C VAL A 341 4.84 -11.44 11.52
N ALA A 342 4.49 -10.17 11.69
CA ALA A 342 3.12 -9.70 11.56
C ALA A 342 2.76 -9.49 10.08
N VAL A 343 1.61 -10.01 9.65
CA VAL A 343 1.14 -9.93 8.26
C VAL A 343 -0.33 -9.52 8.21
N ILE A 344 -0.78 -8.90 7.12
CA ILE A 344 -2.20 -8.68 6.88
C ILE A 344 -2.80 -10.02 6.43
N GLY A 345 -3.73 -10.55 7.21
CA GLY A 345 -4.34 -11.85 6.91
C GLY A 345 -5.09 -11.82 5.58
N GLY A 346 -4.78 -12.78 4.71
CA GLY A 346 -5.49 -12.93 3.43
C GLY A 346 -4.98 -12.04 2.29
N ASP A 347 -3.91 -11.28 2.48
CA ASP A 347 -3.41 -10.32 1.50
C ASP A 347 -2.45 -10.98 0.49
N ILE A 348 -2.83 -10.98 -0.79
CA ILE A 348 -2.02 -11.59 -1.84
C ILE A 348 -0.70 -10.85 -2.06
N HIS A 349 -0.63 -9.55 -1.77
CA HIS A 349 0.62 -8.78 -1.90
C HIS A 349 1.71 -9.33 -0.98
N GLN A 350 1.33 -10.00 0.11
CA GLN A 350 2.24 -10.59 1.09
C GLN A 350 2.46 -12.09 0.84
N LEU A 351 2.02 -12.64 -0.30
CA LEU A 351 2.09 -14.07 -0.58
C LEU A 351 3.52 -14.64 -0.51
N ALA A 352 4.54 -13.83 -0.85
CA ALA A 352 5.93 -14.25 -0.82
C ALA A 352 6.34 -14.84 0.54
N ILE A 353 5.98 -14.23 1.68
CA ILE A 353 6.35 -14.78 2.99
C ILE A 353 5.74 -16.17 3.22
N HIS A 354 4.48 -16.39 2.79
CA HIS A 354 3.82 -17.69 2.87
C HIS A 354 4.50 -18.73 1.97
N TYR A 355 4.86 -18.34 0.74
CA TYR A 355 5.52 -19.23 -0.20
C TYR A 355 6.92 -19.65 0.26
N GLY A 356 7.71 -18.71 0.79
CA GLY A 356 9.04 -19.01 1.32
C GLY A 356 9.00 -19.93 2.54
N ILE A 357 7.99 -19.79 3.41
CA ILE A 357 7.75 -20.72 4.52
C ILE A 357 7.38 -22.10 3.97
N ALA A 358 6.46 -22.17 3.00
CA ALA A 358 6.00 -23.42 2.40
C ALA A 358 7.12 -24.17 1.65
N LEU A 359 8.12 -23.47 1.14
CA LEU A 359 9.31 -24.05 0.51
C LEU A 359 10.44 -24.36 1.51
N GLY A 360 10.34 -23.92 2.76
CA GLY A 360 11.40 -24.07 3.76
C GLY A 360 12.59 -23.12 3.57
N ILE A 361 12.48 -22.11 2.70
CA ILE A 361 13.59 -21.18 2.40
C ILE A 361 14.05 -20.48 3.67
N PHE A 362 13.15 -19.96 4.51
CA PHE A 362 13.55 -19.33 5.77
C PHE A 362 14.31 -20.28 6.70
N SER A 363 13.88 -21.55 6.77
CA SER A 363 14.57 -22.57 7.57
C SER A 363 15.97 -22.86 7.05
N ASP A 364 16.19 -22.81 5.74
CA ASP A 364 17.52 -22.93 5.12
C ASP A 364 18.45 -21.77 5.46
N TYR A 365 17.92 -20.62 5.91
CA TYR A 365 18.67 -19.50 6.48
C TYR A 365 18.73 -19.54 8.02
N GLY A 366 18.29 -20.64 8.63
CA GLY A 366 18.24 -20.79 10.09
C GLY A 366 17.19 -19.90 10.75
N ILE A 367 16.16 -19.47 10.02
CA ILE A 367 15.07 -18.64 10.52
C ILE A 367 13.80 -19.48 10.65
N ASN A 368 13.29 -19.60 11.87
CA ASN A 368 11.97 -20.14 12.14
C ASN A 368 10.96 -18.99 12.22
N VAL A 369 10.07 -18.90 11.23
CA VAL A 369 9.07 -17.83 11.14
C VAL A 369 7.76 -18.25 11.81
N THR A 370 7.27 -17.42 12.73
CA THR A 370 5.91 -17.53 13.27
C THR A 370 5.07 -16.37 12.74
N LEU A 371 4.03 -16.66 11.96
CA LEU A 371 3.15 -15.62 11.43
C LEU A 371 2.13 -15.16 12.48
N SER A 372 2.02 -13.84 12.66
CA SER A 372 1.02 -13.17 13.48
C SER A 372 0.05 -12.42 12.56
N SER A 373 -1.06 -13.08 12.22
CA SER A 373 -2.05 -12.51 11.30
C SER A 373 -2.82 -11.35 11.95
N GLN A 374 -2.86 -10.21 11.26
CA GLN A 374 -3.54 -8.99 11.67
C GLN A 374 -4.65 -8.63 10.67
N SER A 375 -5.66 -7.89 11.14
CA SER A 375 -6.82 -7.54 10.31
C SER A 375 -6.57 -6.43 9.30
N ALA A 376 -5.53 -5.60 9.50
CA ALA A 376 -5.19 -4.46 8.65
C ALA A 376 -3.78 -3.92 8.95
N GLY A 377 -3.25 -3.08 8.06
CA GLY A 377 -1.93 -2.46 8.21
C GLY A 377 -1.70 -1.71 9.53
N PRO A 378 -2.65 -0.89 10.06
CA PRO A 378 -2.46 -0.25 11.36
C PRO A 378 -2.26 -1.24 12.52
N ALA A 379 -2.94 -2.40 12.47
CA ALA A 379 -2.77 -3.44 13.49
C ALA A 379 -1.40 -4.10 13.40
N VAL A 380 -0.85 -4.29 12.18
CA VAL A 380 0.55 -4.73 11.97
C VAL A 380 1.52 -3.74 12.61
N TYR A 381 1.36 -2.44 12.34
CA TYR A 381 2.20 -1.41 12.97
C TYR A 381 2.12 -1.49 14.51
N THR A 382 0.91 -1.59 15.08
CA THR A 382 0.72 -1.64 16.54
C THR A 382 1.45 -2.81 17.18
N VAL A 383 1.41 -4.01 16.57
CA VAL A 383 2.09 -5.17 17.16
C VAL A 383 3.61 -5.09 17.07
N ILE A 384 4.16 -4.49 16.00
CA ILE A 384 5.61 -4.21 15.90
C ILE A 384 6.00 -3.17 16.94
N HIS A 385 5.26 -2.06 17.02
CA HIS A 385 5.53 -0.95 17.94
C HIS A 385 5.51 -1.39 19.41
N ASN A 386 4.60 -2.30 19.77
CA ASN A 386 4.50 -2.84 21.12
C ASN A 386 5.50 -3.96 21.43
N GLY A 387 6.29 -4.41 20.45
CA GLY A 387 7.22 -5.55 20.61
C GLY A 387 6.53 -6.91 20.66
N ASN A 388 5.30 -7.02 20.17
CA ASN A 388 4.56 -8.28 20.05
C ASN A 388 4.89 -9.02 18.74
N ALA A 389 5.49 -8.34 17.77
CA ALA A 389 6.07 -8.90 16.56
C ALA A 389 7.42 -8.22 16.30
N ASP A 390 8.34 -8.98 15.71
CA ASP A 390 9.71 -8.56 15.46
C ASP A 390 9.82 -7.76 14.15
N ILE A 391 9.12 -8.26 13.13
CA ILE A 391 9.03 -7.70 11.78
C ILE A 391 7.56 -7.68 11.38
N GLY A 392 7.15 -6.79 10.48
CA GLY A 392 5.86 -6.95 9.83
C GLY A 392 5.71 -6.34 8.45
N PHE A 393 4.71 -6.86 7.76
CA PHE A 393 4.36 -6.60 6.37
C PHE A 393 3.06 -5.78 6.35
N LEU A 394 3.15 -4.56 5.85
CA LEU A 394 2.02 -3.63 5.83
C LEU A 394 2.19 -2.60 4.71
N GLY A 395 1.10 -1.91 4.38
CA GLY A 395 1.15 -0.81 3.42
C GLY A 395 2.07 0.33 3.87
N ALA A 396 2.72 1.00 2.92
CA ALA A 396 3.48 2.22 3.20
C ALA A 396 2.62 3.31 3.87
N PRO A 397 1.35 3.57 3.47
CA PRO A 397 0.53 4.57 4.16
C PRO A 397 0.28 4.27 5.64
N PRO A 398 -0.22 3.10 6.07
CA PRO A 398 -0.40 2.83 7.49
C PRO A 398 0.93 2.84 8.26
N MET A 399 2.05 2.43 7.67
CA MET A 399 3.36 2.56 8.32
C MET A 399 3.71 4.03 8.59
N THR A 400 3.65 4.87 7.56
CA THR A 400 3.98 6.31 7.64
C THR A 400 3.04 7.07 8.58
N ILE A 401 1.73 6.88 8.45
CA ILE A 401 0.72 7.58 9.28
C ILE A 401 0.97 7.31 10.77
N ASN A 402 1.08 6.03 11.14
CA ASN A 402 1.17 5.69 12.57
C ASN A 402 2.53 6.05 13.14
N ALA A 403 3.63 5.77 12.42
CA ALA A 403 4.97 6.10 12.89
C ALA A 403 5.18 7.62 13.09
N MET A 404 4.66 8.45 12.19
CA MET A 404 4.73 9.91 12.34
C MET A 404 3.80 10.42 13.46
N ASN A 405 2.58 9.90 13.57
CA ASN A 405 1.63 10.31 14.61
C ASN A 405 2.11 9.94 16.03
N ASP A 406 2.75 8.79 16.18
CA ASP A 406 3.33 8.33 17.46
C ASP A 406 4.70 8.94 17.74
N LYS A 407 5.27 9.70 16.80
CA LYS A 407 6.64 10.20 16.85
C LYS A 407 7.66 9.07 17.03
N ALA A 408 7.37 7.91 16.43
CA ALA A 408 8.30 6.77 16.31
C ALA A 408 9.41 7.05 15.28
N ILE A 409 9.41 8.25 14.69
CA ILE A 409 10.46 8.81 13.83
C ILE A 409 10.63 10.27 14.26
N SER A 410 11.82 10.67 14.69
CA SER A 410 12.17 12.04 15.03
C SER A 410 13.63 12.33 14.69
N ALA A 411 13.95 13.60 14.46
CA ALA A 411 15.30 14.06 14.11
C ALA A 411 16.33 13.87 15.23
#